data_AF-A0A9P9DN35-F1
#
_entry.id   AF-A0A9P9DN35-F1
#
_cell.length_a   1.000
_cell.length_b   1.000
_cell.length_c   1.000
_cell.angle_alpha   90.00
_cell.angle_beta   90.00
_cell.angle_gamma   90.00
#
_symmetry.space_group_name_H-M   'P 1'
#
loop_
_entity.id
_entity.type
_entity.pdbx_description
1 polymer ?
#
loop_
_entity_poly.entity_id
_entity_poly.type
_entity_poly.pdbx_seq_one_letter_code
_entity_poly.pdbx_strand_id
1 'polypeptide(L)'
;PTPNASLVKGQVICHNEADFPGHADINGRAQDECSTDFSGKLGSDGITMSPTSGPIVWNTQDKHGINYWFSASWVDGCITTLPTQDFQLPLGNGGIIPAYLMVREDYTKCNNGGVGGSCQVGCMLYEFTGGK
;
A
#
# COMPACT_ATOMS: atom_id res chain seq x y z
N PRO A 1 -21.66 -6.50 18.18
CA PRO A 1 -21.15 -6.91 16.85
C PRO A 1 -20.25 -5.82 16.28
N THR A 2 -19.01 -6.15 15.91
CA THR A 2 -18.13 -5.21 15.20
C THR A 2 -18.73 -4.91 13.83
N PRO A 3 -18.86 -3.64 13.42
CA PRO A 3 -19.35 -3.31 12.08
C PRO A 3 -18.45 -3.93 11.01
N ASN A 4 -19.05 -4.57 10.01
CA ASN A 4 -18.28 -5.07 8.86
C ASN A 4 -17.74 -3.88 8.05
N ALA A 5 -16.46 -3.91 7.71
CA ALA A 5 -15.83 -2.94 6.84
C ALA A 5 -16.35 -3.11 5.40
N SER A 6 -16.84 -2.00 4.83
CA SER A 6 -17.16 -1.90 3.41
C SER A 6 -15.87 -1.83 2.59
N LEU A 7 -15.88 -2.37 1.37
CA LEU A 7 -14.78 -2.26 0.41
C LEU A 7 -14.72 -0.84 -0.17
N VAL A 8 -14.29 0.12 0.65
CA VAL A 8 -14.15 1.53 0.29
C VAL A 8 -12.76 2.00 0.68
N LYS A 9 -12.19 2.90 -0.12
CA LYS A 9 -10.90 3.51 0.18
C LYS A 9 -11.06 4.58 1.27
N GLY A 10 -10.28 4.46 2.34
CA GLY A 10 -10.13 5.45 3.39
C GLY A 10 -9.20 6.60 3.00
N GLN A 11 -9.06 7.56 3.90
CA GLN A 11 -8.09 8.65 3.74
C GLN A 11 -6.65 8.12 3.78
N VAL A 12 -5.76 8.85 3.11
CA VAL A 12 -4.31 8.63 3.26
C VAL A 12 -3.87 9.21 4.59
N ILE A 13 -3.14 8.41 5.38
CA ILE A 13 -2.47 8.81 6.61
C ILE A 13 -0.98 8.88 6.32
N CYS A 14 -0.44 10.10 6.29
CA CYS A 14 0.96 10.35 6.02
C CYS A 14 1.84 9.99 7.21
N HIS A 15 3.01 9.42 6.93
CA HIS A 15 4.04 9.27 7.94
C HIS A 15 4.56 10.64 8.40
N ASN A 16 5.04 10.69 9.64
CA ASN A 16 5.74 11.84 10.16
C ASN A 16 7.21 11.78 9.72
N GLU A 17 7.65 12.75 8.92
CA GLU A 17 9.02 12.81 8.37
C GLU A 17 10.11 12.72 9.45
N ALA A 18 9.85 13.26 10.65
CA ALA A 18 10.80 13.23 11.77
C ALA A 18 11.14 11.81 12.25
N ASP A 19 10.31 10.81 11.94
CA ASP A 19 10.54 9.41 12.29
C ASP A 19 11.52 8.71 11.30
N PHE A 20 12.00 9.44 10.29
CA PHE A 20 12.87 8.97 9.21
C PHE A 20 14.17 9.80 9.13
N PRO A 21 14.95 9.91 10.21
CA PRO A 21 16.13 10.76 10.22
C PRO A 21 17.15 10.33 9.16
N GLY A 22 17.50 11.25 8.26
CA GLY A 22 18.47 11.01 7.20
C GLY A 22 17.92 10.25 6.00
N HIS A 23 16.59 10.18 5.82
CA HIS A 23 16.02 9.59 4.63
C HIS A 23 16.49 10.29 3.35
N ALA A 24 16.64 9.52 2.27
CA ALA A 24 16.96 10.09 0.96
C ALA A 24 15.71 10.67 0.28
N ASP A 25 15.93 11.57 -0.67
CA ASP A 25 14.87 12.10 -1.54
C ASP A 25 14.31 10.99 -2.45
N ILE A 26 13.00 10.80 -2.43
CA ILE A 26 12.33 9.83 -3.30
C ILE A 26 12.14 10.40 -4.70
N ASN A 27 12.64 9.67 -5.71
CA ASN A 27 12.36 10.00 -7.09
C ASN A 27 10.91 9.63 -7.44
N GLY A 28 10.09 10.64 -7.69
CA GLY A 28 8.66 10.44 -7.96
C GLY A 28 8.33 9.61 -9.21
N ARG A 29 9.25 9.52 -10.19
CA ARG A 29 9.11 8.61 -11.34
C ARG A 29 9.46 7.18 -10.96
N ALA A 30 10.55 6.97 -10.23
CA ALA A 30 10.91 5.65 -9.74
C ALA A 30 9.80 5.09 -8.83
N GLN A 31 9.21 5.93 -7.96
CA GLN A 31 8.09 5.52 -7.11
C GLN A 31 6.86 5.09 -7.92
N ASP A 32 6.59 5.73 -9.07
CA ASP A 32 5.49 5.37 -9.98
C ASP A 32 5.71 4.00 -10.65
N GLU A 33 6.93 3.79 -11.18
CA GLU A 33 7.35 2.53 -11.79
C GLU A 33 7.34 1.39 -10.75
N CYS A 34 7.84 1.66 -9.54
CA CYS A 34 7.82 0.74 -8.41
C CYS A 34 6.40 0.43 -7.91
N SER A 35 5.48 1.39 -7.92
CA SER A 35 4.07 1.16 -7.59
C SER A 35 3.42 0.22 -8.62
N THR A 36 3.78 0.38 -9.90
CA THR A 36 3.29 -0.48 -10.98
C THR A 36 3.81 -1.89 -10.80
N ASP A 37 5.10 -2.02 -10.49
CA ASP A 37 5.75 -3.28 -10.18
C ASP A 37 5.13 -3.97 -8.95
N PHE A 38 4.88 -3.25 -7.86
CA PHE A 38 4.21 -3.80 -6.68
C PHE A 38 2.82 -4.38 -7.02
N SER A 39 2.04 -3.64 -7.81
CA SER A 39 0.70 -4.04 -8.20
C SER A 39 0.69 -5.22 -9.20
N GLY A 40 1.69 -5.29 -10.09
CA GLY A 40 1.73 -6.24 -11.21
C GLY A 40 2.68 -7.43 -11.03
N LYS A 41 3.89 -7.24 -10.50
CA LYS A 41 4.92 -8.29 -10.38
C LYS A 41 4.64 -9.29 -9.26
N LEU A 42 3.90 -8.91 -8.23
CA LEU A 42 3.58 -9.83 -7.13
C LEU A 42 2.41 -10.76 -7.45
N GLY A 43 1.58 -10.45 -8.45
CA GLY A 43 0.39 -11.23 -8.78
C GLY A 43 0.45 -11.88 -10.16
N SER A 44 0.59 -13.21 -10.18
CA SER A 44 -0.35 -13.98 -11.01
C SER A 44 -1.77 -13.61 -10.58
N ASP A 45 -2.68 -13.38 -11.52
CA ASP A 45 -4.08 -12.99 -11.26
C ASP A 45 -4.67 -13.73 -10.03
N GLY A 46 -5.30 -12.98 -9.11
CA GLY A 46 -6.12 -13.55 -8.04
C GLY A 46 -5.45 -13.78 -6.68
N ILE A 47 -4.42 -13.01 -6.32
CA ILE A 47 -3.93 -13.01 -4.93
C ILE A 47 -5.00 -12.41 -4.01
N THR A 48 -5.48 -13.23 -3.08
CA THR A 48 -6.46 -12.84 -2.07
C THR A 48 -5.84 -12.90 -0.68
N MET A 49 -6.23 -11.95 0.16
CA MET A 49 -5.81 -11.86 1.56
C MET A 49 -7.01 -12.04 2.50
N SER A 50 -6.74 -12.58 3.67
CA SER A 50 -7.69 -12.84 4.76
C SER A 50 -7.06 -12.48 6.11
N PRO A 51 -7.80 -12.54 7.23
CA PRO A 51 -7.24 -12.31 8.57
C PRO A 51 -6.07 -13.21 8.96
N THR A 52 -5.86 -14.34 8.27
CA THR A 52 -4.75 -15.27 8.53
C THR A 52 -3.62 -15.13 7.52
N SER A 53 -3.75 -14.26 6.52
CA SER A 53 -2.70 -14.01 5.54
C SER A 53 -1.55 -13.24 6.17
N GLY A 54 -0.32 -13.64 5.86
CA GLY A 54 0.84 -12.79 6.11
C GLY A 54 0.83 -11.55 5.21
N PRO A 55 1.58 -10.49 5.56
CA PRO A 55 1.68 -9.30 4.73
C PRO A 55 2.35 -9.62 3.39
N ILE A 56 1.87 -8.98 2.33
CA ILE A 56 2.59 -8.90 1.06
C ILE A 56 3.58 -7.76 1.21
N VAL A 57 4.87 -8.05 1.02
CA VAL A 57 5.94 -7.06 1.14
C VAL A 57 6.79 -7.11 -0.12
N TRP A 58 7.10 -5.93 -0.66
CA TRP A 58 8.05 -5.80 -1.75
C TRP A 58 8.92 -4.59 -1.55
N ASN A 59 10.22 -4.85 -1.62
CA ASN A 59 11.26 -3.90 -1.30
C ASN A 59 12.23 -3.85 -2.47
N THR A 60 12.60 -2.66 -2.88
CA THR A 60 13.60 -2.45 -3.92
C THR A 60 14.51 -1.29 -3.56
N GLN A 61 15.66 -1.24 -4.21
CA GLN A 61 16.64 -0.18 -4.04
C GLN A 61 17.06 0.32 -5.43
N ASP A 62 17.13 1.64 -5.60
CA ASP A 62 17.63 2.21 -6.86
C ASP A 62 19.17 2.21 -6.92
N LYS A 63 19.72 2.63 -8.06
CA LYS A 63 21.17 2.70 -8.28
C LYS A 63 21.93 3.67 -7.37
N HIS A 64 21.22 4.53 -6.64
CA HIS A 64 21.78 5.47 -5.67
C HIS A 64 21.70 4.95 -4.23
N GLY A 65 21.19 3.73 -4.03
CA GLY A 65 21.05 3.14 -2.70
C GLY A 65 19.76 3.55 -1.98
N ILE A 66 18.81 4.19 -2.66
CA ILE A 66 17.57 4.66 -2.06
C ILE A 66 16.57 3.53 -2.00
N ASN A 67 16.04 3.24 -0.81
CA ASN A 67 15.08 2.17 -0.59
C ASN A 67 13.65 2.62 -0.86
N TYR A 68 12.86 1.72 -1.44
CA TYR A 68 11.43 1.87 -1.68
C TYR A 68 10.75 0.61 -1.12
N TRP A 69 9.94 0.79 -0.08
CA TRP A 69 9.25 -0.31 0.58
C TRP A 69 7.75 -0.18 0.41
N PHE A 70 7.14 -1.29 0.01
CA PHE A 70 5.71 -1.39 -0.26
C PHE A 70 5.16 -2.57 0.51
N SER A 71 3.99 -2.39 1.11
CA SER A 71 3.29 -3.50 1.73
C SER A 71 1.78 -3.43 1.55
N ALA A 72 1.16 -4.60 1.66
CA ALA A 72 -0.26 -4.74 1.91
C ALA A 72 -0.47 -5.77 3.02
N SER A 73 -1.29 -5.43 4.00
CA SER A 73 -1.55 -6.28 5.17
C SER A 73 -3.03 -6.30 5.51
N TRP A 74 -3.48 -7.38 6.16
CA TRP A 74 -4.81 -7.41 6.74
C TRP A 74 -4.77 -6.71 8.11
N VAL A 75 -5.67 -5.76 8.34
CA VAL A 75 -5.77 -5.05 9.62
C VAL A 75 -6.30 -5.98 10.70
N ASP A 76 -5.56 -6.10 11.79
CA ASP A 76 -5.91 -6.97 12.92
C ASP A 76 -7.32 -6.70 13.45
N GLY A 77 -8.10 -7.77 13.64
CA GLY A 77 -9.48 -7.69 14.11
C GLY A 77 -10.47 -7.07 13.11
N CYS A 78 -10.02 -6.69 11.92
CA CYS A 78 -10.91 -6.18 10.88
C CYS A 78 -11.70 -7.33 10.23
N ILE A 79 -13.00 -7.11 10.08
CA ILE A 79 -13.95 -8.06 9.49
C ILE A 79 -14.63 -7.34 8.33
N THR A 80 -14.68 -7.95 7.15
CA THR A 80 -15.51 -7.46 6.04
C THR A 80 -16.71 -8.38 5.83
N THR A 81 -17.64 -7.98 4.96
CA THR A 81 -18.72 -8.86 4.49
C THR A 81 -18.21 -10.05 3.67
N LEU A 82 -17.01 -9.95 3.10
CA LEU A 82 -16.34 -11.02 2.38
C LEU A 82 -15.25 -11.66 3.26
N PRO A 83 -15.04 -12.99 3.16
CA PRO A 83 -14.00 -13.66 3.94
C PRO A 83 -12.58 -13.33 3.46
N THR A 84 -12.45 -12.80 2.24
CA THR A 84 -11.17 -12.42 1.63
C THR A 84 -11.32 -11.15 0.80
N GLN A 85 -10.22 -10.47 0.54
CA GLN A 85 -10.13 -9.34 -0.39
C GLN A 85 -9.03 -9.59 -1.42
N ASP A 86 -9.28 -9.17 -2.67
CA ASP A 86 -8.26 -9.21 -3.71
C ASP A 86 -7.20 -8.13 -3.44
N PHE A 87 -5.93 -8.53 -3.44
CA PHE A 87 -4.81 -7.62 -3.22
C PHE A 87 -4.68 -6.61 -4.36
N GLN A 88 -4.83 -7.05 -5.61
CA GLN A 88 -4.62 -6.22 -6.79
C GLN A 88 -5.82 -5.31 -7.03
N LEU A 89 -7.04 -5.78 -6.72
CA LEU A 89 -8.31 -5.08 -6.89
C LEU A 89 -9.09 -5.00 -5.57
N PRO A 90 -8.63 -4.22 -4.58
CA PRO A 90 -9.19 -4.24 -3.21
C PRO A 90 -10.63 -3.72 -3.08
N LEU A 91 -11.13 -3.02 -4.10
CA LEU A 91 -12.53 -2.59 -4.21
C LEU A 91 -13.42 -3.60 -4.95
N GLY A 92 -12.87 -4.73 -5.40
CA GLY A 92 -13.55 -5.75 -6.18
C GLY A 92 -13.73 -5.40 -7.67
N ASN A 93 -14.45 -6.27 -8.39
CA ASN A 93 -14.57 -6.32 -9.85
C ASN A 93 -15.26 -5.08 -10.51
N GLY A 94 -15.67 -4.09 -9.71
CA GLY A 94 -16.26 -2.83 -10.16
C GLY A 94 -15.37 -1.60 -9.96
N GLY A 95 -14.19 -1.75 -9.32
CA GLY A 95 -13.26 -0.65 -9.07
C GLY A 95 -12.02 -0.74 -9.96
N ILE A 96 -11.78 0.27 -10.79
CA ILE A 96 -10.54 0.42 -11.60
C ILE A 96 -9.39 0.93 -10.72
N ILE A 97 -9.46 0.72 -9.39
CA ILE A 97 -8.48 1.27 -8.47
C ILE A 97 -7.54 0.14 -8.01
N PRO A 98 -6.42 -0.08 -8.72
CA PRO A 98 -5.49 -1.14 -8.39
C PRO A 98 -4.71 -0.84 -7.12
N ALA A 99 -4.05 -1.85 -6.55
CA ALA A 99 -3.02 -1.69 -5.51
C ALA A 99 -2.03 -0.57 -5.84
N TYR A 100 -1.66 -0.42 -7.13
CA TYR A 100 -0.87 0.69 -7.64
C TYR A 100 -1.38 2.05 -7.15
N LEU A 101 -2.68 2.34 -7.29
CA LEU A 101 -3.24 3.63 -6.88
C LEU A 101 -3.27 3.80 -5.35
N MET A 102 -3.17 2.73 -4.56
CA MET A 102 -3.05 2.88 -3.10
C MET A 102 -1.70 3.46 -2.76
N VAL A 103 -0.65 2.71 -3.08
CA VAL A 103 0.73 3.06 -2.73
C VAL A 103 1.25 4.29 -3.51
N ARG A 104 0.69 4.56 -4.70
CA ARG A 104 1.01 5.80 -5.43
C ARG A 104 0.40 7.03 -4.76
N GLU A 105 -0.82 6.93 -4.26
CA GLU A 105 -1.45 8.04 -3.53
C GLU A 105 -0.86 8.23 -2.14
N ASP A 106 -0.40 7.16 -1.48
CA ASP A 106 0.32 7.22 -0.21
C ASP A 106 1.62 8.03 -0.31
N TYR A 107 2.22 8.09 -1.50
CA TYR A 107 3.32 9.02 -1.82
C TYR A 107 2.81 10.41 -2.24
N THR A 108 2.01 10.47 -3.31
CA THR A 108 1.67 11.75 -3.97
C THR A 108 0.74 12.67 -3.17
N LYS A 109 -0.02 12.14 -2.21
CA LYS A 109 -0.88 12.94 -1.32
C LYS A 109 -0.18 13.34 -0.02
N CYS A 110 1.05 12.87 0.20
CA CYS A 110 1.84 13.19 1.38
C CYS A 110 2.96 14.16 1.03
N ASN A 111 2.90 15.36 1.60
CA ASN A 111 3.97 16.35 1.51
C ASN A 111 4.87 16.25 2.75
N ASN A 112 5.70 15.21 2.82
CA ASN A 112 6.52 14.85 3.98
C ASN A 112 7.94 14.40 3.58
N GLY A 113 8.58 15.13 2.66
CA GLY A 113 9.93 14.76 2.18
C GLY A 113 9.97 13.49 1.33
N GLY A 114 8.81 12.88 1.04
CA GLY A 114 8.71 11.65 0.24
C GLY A 114 8.76 10.36 1.05
N VAL A 115 8.74 10.42 2.39
CA VAL A 115 8.72 9.21 3.23
C VAL A 115 7.43 8.40 3.08
N GLY A 116 6.36 9.01 2.56
CA GLY A 116 5.14 8.31 2.16
C GLY A 116 4.08 8.20 3.26
N GLY A 117 3.31 7.13 3.25
CA GLY A 117 2.16 6.98 4.12
C GLY A 117 1.42 5.67 3.87
N SER A 118 0.18 5.64 4.31
CA SER A 118 -0.67 4.45 4.20
C SER A 118 -2.13 4.81 3.94
N CYS A 119 -2.87 3.88 3.33
CA CYS A 119 -4.32 3.96 3.24
C CYS A 119 -4.96 2.59 3.39
N GLN A 120 -6.16 2.56 3.96
CA GLN A 120 -6.92 1.33 4.17
C GLN A 120 -8.05 1.22 3.14
N VAL A 121 -8.26 0.02 2.61
CA VAL A 121 -9.38 -0.34 1.73
C VAL A 121 -10.08 -1.58 2.28
N GLY A 122 -11.30 -1.43 2.81
CA GLY A 122 -11.92 -2.53 3.58
C GLY A 122 -11.03 -2.88 4.78
N CYS A 123 -10.50 -4.10 4.82
CA CYS A 123 -9.53 -4.57 5.81
C CYS A 123 -8.09 -4.63 5.31
N MET A 124 -7.81 -4.18 4.09
CA MET A 124 -6.46 -4.15 3.53
C MET A 124 -5.81 -2.80 3.83
N LEU A 125 -4.69 -2.79 4.55
CA LEU A 125 -3.83 -1.62 4.73
C LEU A 125 -2.71 -1.68 3.70
N TYR A 126 -2.63 -0.68 2.85
CA TYR A 126 -1.53 -0.46 1.92
C TYR A 126 -0.60 0.61 2.50
N GLU A 127 0.69 0.44 2.30
CA GLU A 127 1.69 1.35 2.82
C GLU A 127 2.86 1.49 1.83
N PHE A 128 3.34 2.73 1.70
CA PHE A 128 4.59 3.05 1.05
C PHE A 128 5.49 3.79 2.03
N THR A 129 6.71 3.27 2.22
CA THR A 129 7.76 3.91 3.01
C THR A 129 8.98 4.19 2.13
N GLY A 130 9.38 5.45 2.08
CA GLY A 130 10.48 5.93 1.24
C GLY A 130 11.77 6.23 2.00
N GLY A 131 12.91 5.86 1.42
CA GLY A 131 14.22 6.46 1.70
C GLY A 131 14.88 6.06 3.01
N LYS A 132 14.29 5.14 3.77
CA LYS A 132 14.80 4.64 5.06
C LYS A 132 15.83 3.53 4.91
#